data_AF-A0A9D1N1W2-F1
#
_entry.id   AF-A0A9D1N1W2-F1
#
_cell.length_a   1.000
_cell.length_b   1.000
_cell.length_c   1.000
_cell.angle_alpha   90.00
_cell.angle_beta   90.00
_cell.angle_gamma   90.00
#
_symmetry.space_group_name_H-M   'P 1'
#
loop_
_entity.id
_entity.type
_entity.pdbx_description
1 polymer ?
#
loop_
_entity_poly.entity_id
_entity_poly.type
_entity_poly.pdbx_seq_one_letter_code
_entity_poly.pdbx_strand_id
1 'polypeptide(L)'
;MKNAAVSTAAKTAAIVLFVCALGGALLCGVGTMYLAAADAYDVAPAFSDTALCSSMASRYLFYAEPDVIQACNPFADGTEDAALARRALDALFDPEALNLRLRVTDAQSGALYYGPADVEGLEAVTSRQIRYRYVENDVASGYLYGAEAAHAYPAETFPGPTLTPRPSDAAEDAAGTTAATPRPSDAADGAAAAQVQERTLLLTAYLDPALPAQDTLAVLGALFTRLYAWRYALPILCLGLLLVAALLYVYLLCAAGRRPGAEGVQPGRLHRVPTDVLYVCAAGLAALLLALASLLAFGGTLVYPSVSAFVPLLLVFAVCGAGEALLLVGVSMSTAVRVKTRTWLSSMLVYRALRCLLRGARSAWSGVSAVLHGLPLVWKLLLACGGYVLLSVVLINEAFYSSDLYLLLYLLLSAAGALLLCRYAVGFDRLRRGAQKLAGGE
;
A
#
# COMPACT_ATOMS: atom_id res chain seq x y z
N MET A 1 21.68 17.67 40.49
CA MET A 1 21.16 16.61 39.58
C MET A 1 19.81 16.95 38.91
N LYS A 2 18.87 17.67 39.57
CA LYS A 2 17.56 18.05 38.97
C LYS A 2 17.64 18.90 37.68
N ASN A 3 18.73 19.64 37.44
CA ASN A 3 18.85 20.54 36.29
C ASN A 3 19.37 19.87 35.00
N ALA A 4 20.09 18.74 35.10
CA ALA A 4 20.66 18.06 33.94
C ALA A 4 19.60 17.33 33.09
N ALA A 5 18.61 16.72 33.77
CA ALA A 5 17.49 15.99 33.15
C ALA A 5 16.49 16.87 32.38
N VAL A 6 16.67 18.19 32.37
CA VAL A 6 15.80 19.14 31.66
C VAL A 6 16.58 19.95 30.62
N SER A 7 17.89 19.71 30.48
CA SER A 7 18.73 20.40 29.50
C SER A 7 18.26 20.14 28.07
N THR A 8 18.46 21.11 27.19
CA THR A 8 18.17 20.97 25.75
C THR A 8 18.97 19.83 25.14
N ALA A 9 20.23 19.69 25.53
CA ALA A 9 21.10 18.59 25.10
C ALA A 9 20.53 17.21 25.45
N ALA A 10 20.04 17.01 26.68
CA ALA A 10 19.45 15.75 27.09
C ALA A 10 18.17 15.41 26.31
N LYS A 11 17.37 16.42 25.92
CA LYS A 11 16.19 16.20 25.07
C LYS A 11 16.57 15.84 23.65
N THR A 12 17.53 16.54 23.06
CA THR A 12 18.01 16.23 21.72
C THR A 12 18.61 14.83 21.66
N ALA A 13 19.43 14.46 22.65
CA ALA A 13 19.98 13.10 22.76
C ALA A 13 18.88 12.05 22.87
N ALA A 14 17.85 12.30 23.70
CA ALA A 14 16.72 11.38 23.84
C ALA A 14 15.91 11.22 22.54
N ILE A 15 15.74 12.29 21.74
CA ILE A 15 15.08 12.22 20.43
C ILE A 15 15.89 11.36 19.47
N VAL A 16 17.21 11.58 19.38
CA VAL A 16 18.09 10.80 18.49
C VAL A 16 18.07 9.33 18.90
N LEU A 17 18.27 9.04 20.19
CA LEU A 17 18.22 7.67 20.71
C LEU A 17 16.86 7.01 20.47
N PHE A 18 15.76 7.76 20.56
CA PHE A 18 14.43 7.24 20.29
C PHE A 18 14.27 6.82 18.83
N VAL A 19 14.71 7.67 17.88
CA VAL A 19 14.66 7.34 16.44
C VAL A 19 15.57 6.15 16.12
N CYS A 20 16.78 6.12 16.67
CA CYS A 20 17.69 4.98 16.51
C CYS A 20 17.12 3.69 17.10
N ALA A 21 16.49 3.76 18.28
CA ALA A 21 15.86 2.61 18.92
C ALA A 21 14.68 2.07 18.09
N LEU A 22 13.82 2.95 17.56
CA LEU A 22 12.74 2.55 16.66
C LEU A 22 13.27 1.94 15.35
N GLY A 23 14.28 2.54 14.73
CA GLY A 23 14.89 2.00 13.52
C GLY A 23 15.53 0.63 13.75
N GLY A 24 16.25 0.46 14.86
CA GLY A 24 16.82 -0.83 15.24
C GLY A 24 15.75 -1.87 15.56
N ALA A 25 14.67 -1.49 16.25
CA ALA A 25 13.55 -2.38 16.55
C ALA A 25 12.84 -2.82 15.27
N LEU A 26 12.64 -1.91 14.31
CA LEU A 26 12.08 -2.22 12.99
C LEU A 26 12.97 -3.24 12.26
N LEU A 27 14.28 -3.01 12.20
CA LEU A 27 15.22 -3.94 11.54
C LEU A 27 15.22 -5.33 12.20
N CYS A 28 15.25 -5.38 13.53
CA CYS A 28 15.20 -6.65 14.26
C CYS A 28 13.85 -7.37 14.08
N GLY A 29 12.75 -6.61 14.08
CA GLY A 29 11.40 -7.13 13.86
C GLY A 29 11.22 -7.70 12.45
N VAL A 30 11.64 -6.97 11.42
CA VAL A 30 11.62 -7.44 10.02
C VAL A 30 12.48 -8.69 9.86
N GLY A 31 13.69 -8.71 10.43
CA GLY A 31 14.56 -9.89 10.41
C GLY A 31 13.93 -11.10 11.12
N THR A 32 13.27 -10.88 12.26
CA THR A 32 12.55 -11.92 13.00
C THR A 32 11.39 -12.49 12.19
N MET A 33 10.58 -11.62 11.56
CA MET A 33 9.46 -12.05 10.71
C MET A 33 9.94 -12.81 9.48
N TYR A 34 11.04 -12.37 8.87
CA TYR A 34 11.65 -13.08 7.74
C TYR A 34 12.09 -14.50 8.13
N LEU A 35 12.80 -14.64 9.26
CA LEU A 35 13.23 -15.96 9.75
C LEU A 35 12.04 -16.85 10.14
N ALA A 36 10.98 -16.26 10.70
CA ALA A 36 9.76 -17.00 11.01
C ALA A 36 9.04 -17.50 9.74
N ALA A 37 8.99 -16.67 8.68
CA ALA A 37 8.42 -17.07 7.40
C ALA A 37 9.26 -18.11 6.65
N ALA A 38 10.54 -18.27 7.00
CA ALA A 38 11.44 -19.27 6.45
C ALA A 38 11.54 -20.54 7.34
N ASP A 39 10.64 -20.70 8.33
CA ASP A 39 10.64 -21.81 9.31
C ASP A 39 12.00 -22.03 10.02
N ALA A 40 12.81 -20.97 10.12
CA ALA A 40 14.20 -21.04 10.61
C ALA A 40 14.33 -21.31 12.12
N TYR A 41 13.21 -21.37 12.85
CA TYR A 41 13.17 -21.71 14.26
C TYR A 41 12.93 -23.20 14.51
N ASP A 42 12.23 -23.87 13.58
CA ASP A 42 11.87 -25.28 13.69
C ASP A 42 12.80 -26.16 12.85
N VAL A 43 13.24 -25.65 11.69
CA VAL A 43 14.15 -26.33 10.77
C VAL A 43 15.44 -25.52 10.63
N ALA A 44 16.52 -26.16 10.17
CA ALA A 44 17.74 -25.47 9.73
C ALA A 44 17.71 -25.31 8.19
N PRO A 45 16.97 -24.31 7.66
CA PRO A 45 16.84 -24.13 6.22
C PRO A 45 18.16 -23.73 5.59
N ALA A 46 18.45 -24.30 4.41
CA ALA A 46 19.51 -23.78 3.55
C ALA A 46 19.06 -22.46 2.91
N PHE A 47 20.01 -21.66 2.41
CA PHE A 47 19.67 -20.41 1.72
C PHE A 47 18.84 -20.66 0.46
N SER A 48 19.10 -21.76 -0.25
CA SER A 48 18.35 -22.25 -1.41
C SER A 48 16.86 -22.46 -1.14
N ASP A 49 16.50 -22.93 0.07
CA ASP A 49 15.12 -23.18 0.48
C ASP A 49 14.34 -21.89 0.80
N THR A 50 15.02 -20.75 0.90
CA THR A 50 14.36 -19.50 1.28
C THR A 50 13.52 -18.91 0.14
N ALA A 51 12.38 -18.32 0.49
CA ALA A 51 11.52 -17.59 -0.45
C ALA A 51 12.26 -16.47 -1.20
N LEU A 52 13.32 -15.93 -0.59
CA LEU A 52 14.14 -14.88 -1.19
C LEU A 52 15.01 -15.43 -2.32
N CYS A 53 15.66 -16.58 -2.11
CA CYS A 53 16.44 -17.25 -3.15
C CYS A 53 15.55 -17.72 -4.29
N SER A 54 14.41 -18.36 -3.99
CA SER A 54 13.47 -18.83 -5.02
C SER A 54 12.80 -17.70 -5.79
N SER A 55 12.48 -16.57 -5.14
CA SER A 55 11.96 -15.39 -5.82
C SER A 55 12.99 -14.79 -6.78
N MET A 56 14.26 -14.70 -6.37
CA MET A 56 15.33 -14.24 -7.26
C MET A 56 15.57 -15.18 -8.43
N ALA A 57 15.71 -16.48 -8.15
CA ALA A 57 15.91 -17.48 -9.20
C ALA A 57 14.75 -17.50 -10.21
N SER A 58 13.50 -17.40 -9.74
CA SER A 58 12.32 -17.31 -10.60
C SER A 58 12.35 -16.09 -11.52
N ARG A 59 12.97 -14.99 -11.06
CA ARG A 59 13.09 -13.76 -11.84
C ARG A 59 14.11 -13.93 -12.97
N TYR A 60 15.24 -14.59 -12.71
CA TYR A 60 16.19 -14.97 -13.77
C TYR A 60 15.56 -15.92 -14.79
N LEU A 61 14.77 -16.91 -14.34
CA LEU A 61 14.04 -17.80 -15.25
C LEU A 61 13.04 -17.05 -16.13
N PHE A 62 12.36 -16.03 -15.59
CA PHE A 62 11.41 -15.22 -16.33
C PHE A 62 12.07 -14.37 -17.43
N TYR A 63 13.26 -13.81 -17.17
CA TYR A 63 14.01 -13.08 -18.18
C TYR A 63 14.67 -13.99 -19.22
N ALA A 64 14.99 -15.23 -18.85
CA ALA A 64 15.57 -16.23 -19.77
C ALA A 64 14.54 -16.84 -20.73
N GLU A 65 13.24 -16.82 -20.38
CA GLU A 65 12.14 -17.41 -21.15
C GLU A 65 12.14 -17.07 -22.66
N PRO A 66 12.20 -15.80 -23.09
CA PRO A 66 12.22 -15.48 -24.53
C PRO A 66 13.41 -16.11 -25.26
N ASP A 67 14.61 -16.02 -24.68
CA ASP A 67 15.82 -16.58 -25.28
C ASP A 67 15.80 -18.13 -25.26
N VAL A 68 15.21 -18.75 -24.24
CA VAL A 68 15.02 -20.22 -24.19
C VAL A 68 14.07 -20.70 -25.30
N ILE A 69 12.96 -19.99 -25.52
CA ILE A 69 12.01 -20.33 -26.58
C ILE A 69 12.70 -20.24 -27.95
N GLN A 70 13.52 -19.21 -28.17
CA GLN A 70 14.24 -19.01 -29.42
C GLN A 70 15.38 -20.02 -29.62
N ALA A 71 16.17 -20.30 -28.56
CA ALA A 71 17.29 -21.23 -28.61
C ALA A 71 16.86 -22.71 -28.68
N CYS A 72 15.67 -23.06 -28.16
CA CYS A 72 15.13 -24.42 -28.17
C CYS A 72 14.08 -24.64 -29.28
N ASN A 73 13.97 -23.73 -30.24
CA ASN A 73 13.06 -23.88 -31.36
C ASN A 73 13.62 -24.91 -32.36
N PRO A 74 12.93 -26.05 -32.60
CA PRO A 74 13.45 -27.12 -33.46
C PRO A 74 13.56 -26.72 -34.93
N PHE A 75 12.88 -25.65 -35.35
CA PHE A 75 12.97 -25.10 -36.71
C PHE A 75 13.96 -23.93 -36.83
N ALA A 76 14.55 -23.50 -35.71
CA ALA A 76 15.60 -22.49 -35.67
C ALA A 76 17.00 -23.12 -35.48
N ASP A 77 17.12 -24.44 -35.41
CA ASP A 77 18.40 -25.13 -35.28
C ASP A 77 19.31 -24.80 -36.47
N GLY A 78 20.40 -24.07 -36.20
CA GLY A 78 21.37 -23.61 -37.20
C GLY A 78 21.15 -22.17 -37.73
N THR A 79 20.15 -21.44 -37.24
CA THR A 79 19.95 -20.01 -37.58
C THR A 79 20.83 -19.10 -36.71
N GLU A 80 21.13 -17.91 -37.23
CA GLU A 80 21.89 -16.88 -36.49
C GLU A 80 21.15 -16.43 -35.22
N ASP A 81 19.82 -16.40 -35.28
CA ASP A 81 18.91 -16.06 -34.19
C ASP A 81 18.98 -17.05 -33.01
N ALA A 82 18.96 -18.37 -33.28
CA ALA A 82 19.11 -19.38 -32.24
C ALA A 82 20.51 -19.35 -31.60
N ALA A 83 21.55 -19.08 -32.41
CA ALA A 83 22.91 -18.91 -31.91
C ALA A 83 23.05 -17.64 -31.04
N LEU A 84 22.37 -16.55 -31.40
CA LEU A 84 22.35 -15.31 -30.64
C LEU A 84 21.61 -15.49 -29.31
N ALA A 85 20.43 -16.12 -29.33
CA ALA A 85 19.68 -16.45 -28.11
C ALA A 85 20.50 -17.34 -27.15
N ARG A 86 21.25 -18.31 -27.69
CA ARG A 86 22.12 -19.17 -26.87
C ARG A 86 23.29 -18.39 -26.24
N ARG A 87 23.90 -17.45 -26.98
CA ARG A 87 24.90 -16.53 -26.43
C ARG A 87 24.31 -15.60 -25.37
N ALA A 88 23.07 -15.14 -25.54
CA ALA A 88 22.39 -14.33 -24.53
C ALA A 88 22.15 -15.12 -23.24
N LEU A 89 21.74 -16.39 -23.34
CA LEU A 89 21.62 -17.29 -22.19
C LEU A 89 22.98 -17.56 -21.52
N ASP A 90 24.03 -17.81 -22.30
CA ASP A 90 25.38 -18.04 -21.78
C ASP A 90 25.91 -16.79 -21.04
N ALA A 91 25.63 -15.60 -21.57
CA ALA A 91 25.98 -14.33 -20.91
C ALA A 91 25.14 -14.07 -19.66
N LEU A 92 23.87 -14.48 -19.64
CA LEU A 92 22.97 -14.31 -18.50
C LEU A 92 23.31 -15.25 -17.34
N PHE A 93 23.71 -16.50 -17.64
CA PHE A 93 24.06 -17.54 -16.65
C PHE A 93 25.57 -17.84 -16.62
N ASP A 94 26.41 -16.83 -16.87
CA ASP A 94 27.86 -16.96 -16.85
C ASP A 94 28.36 -17.49 -15.49
N PRO A 95 29.09 -18.62 -15.46
CA PRO A 95 29.62 -19.20 -14.24
C PRO A 95 30.49 -18.30 -13.38
N GLU A 96 31.22 -17.39 -13.99
CA GLU A 96 32.12 -16.47 -13.29
C GLU A 96 31.37 -15.29 -12.66
N ALA A 97 30.20 -14.93 -13.21
CA ALA A 97 29.44 -13.75 -12.81
C ALA A 97 28.18 -14.06 -11.99
N LEU A 98 27.60 -15.26 -12.09
CA LEU A 98 26.35 -15.66 -11.45
C LEU A 98 26.45 -17.05 -10.82
N ASN A 99 25.91 -17.22 -9.62
CA ASN A 99 25.88 -18.50 -8.89
C ASN A 99 24.71 -19.42 -9.28
N LEU A 100 23.85 -19.00 -10.21
CA LEU A 100 22.74 -19.80 -10.74
C LEU A 100 23.14 -20.53 -12.02
N ARG A 101 22.60 -21.74 -12.19
CA ARG A 101 22.73 -22.55 -13.39
C ARG A 101 21.34 -22.86 -13.93
N LEU A 102 21.11 -22.51 -15.19
CA LEU A 102 19.88 -22.84 -15.89
C LEU A 102 19.99 -24.24 -16.49
N ARG A 103 18.97 -25.08 -16.26
CA ARG A 103 18.80 -26.36 -16.95
C ARG A 103 17.45 -26.39 -17.65
N VAL A 104 17.45 -26.66 -18.95
CA VAL A 104 16.25 -26.75 -19.79
C VAL A 104 16.09 -28.19 -20.27
N THR A 105 15.02 -28.83 -19.85
CA THR A 105 14.68 -30.20 -20.24
C THR A 105 13.30 -30.27 -20.88
N ASP A 106 13.08 -31.26 -21.73
CA ASP A 106 11.74 -31.64 -22.18
C ASP A 106 10.90 -32.11 -20.98
N ALA A 107 9.67 -31.60 -20.83
CA ALA A 107 8.79 -32.00 -19.74
C ALA A 107 8.25 -33.44 -19.88
N GLN A 108 8.21 -33.98 -21.09
CA GLN A 108 7.71 -35.34 -21.38
C GLN A 108 8.84 -36.35 -21.54
N SER A 109 9.88 -36.00 -22.29
CA SER A 109 10.98 -36.93 -22.62
C SER A 109 12.17 -36.84 -21.65
N GLY A 110 12.28 -35.76 -20.87
CA GLY A 110 13.44 -35.50 -20.01
C GLY A 110 14.73 -35.16 -20.78
N ALA A 111 14.66 -35.02 -22.11
CA ALA A 111 15.81 -34.69 -22.94
C ALA A 111 16.38 -33.30 -22.58
N LEU A 112 17.71 -33.21 -22.48
CA LEU A 112 18.41 -31.96 -22.16
C LEU A 112 18.60 -31.11 -23.42
N TYR A 113 18.14 -29.85 -23.39
CA TYR A 113 18.34 -28.89 -24.49
C TYR A 113 19.45 -27.89 -24.21
N TYR A 114 19.49 -27.39 -22.98
CA TYR A 114 20.42 -26.35 -22.56
C TYR A 114 20.77 -26.51 -21.07
N GLY A 115 22.00 -26.14 -20.72
CA GLY A 115 22.51 -26.21 -19.35
C GLY A 115 23.46 -27.38 -19.09
N PRO A 116 23.94 -27.50 -17.84
CA PRO A 116 24.90 -28.53 -17.47
C PRO A 116 24.24 -29.92 -17.52
N ALA A 117 24.99 -30.90 -18.06
CA ALA A 117 24.57 -32.29 -18.09
C ALA A 117 24.66 -32.96 -16.72
N ASP A 118 25.62 -32.52 -15.91
CA ASP A 118 25.82 -32.95 -14.53
C ASP A 118 25.34 -31.86 -13.57
N VAL A 119 24.52 -32.25 -12.61
CA VAL A 119 23.97 -31.40 -11.54
C VAL A 119 24.39 -31.91 -10.15
N GLU A 120 25.30 -32.88 -10.07
CA GLU A 120 25.85 -33.33 -8.81
C GLU A 120 26.54 -32.17 -8.07
N GLY A 121 26.08 -31.90 -6.85
CA GLY A 121 26.56 -30.78 -6.02
C GLY A 121 25.80 -29.46 -6.20
N LEU A 122 24.81 -29.39 -7.09
CA LEU A 122 23.95 -28.23 -7.25
C LEU A 122 22.58 -28.45 -6.58
N GLU A 123 22.04 -27.42 -5.93
CA GLU A 123 20.75 -27.48 -5.26
C GLU A 123 19.65 -26.89 -6.16
N ALA A 124 18.58 -27.65 -6.42
CA ALA A 124 17.45 -27.15 -7.18
C ALA A 124 16.64 -26.16 -6.35
N VAL A 125 16.53 -24.91 -6.82
CA VAL A 125 15.86 -23.83 -6.09
C VAL A 125 14.41 -23.65 -6.56
N THR A 126 14.20 -23.60 -7.87
CA THR A 126 12.87 -23.39 -8.46
C THR A 126 12.79 -23.93 -9.87
N SER A 127 11.58 -24.29 -10.30
CA SER A 127 11.29 -24.79 -11.64
C SER A 127 10.07 -24.10 -12.23
N ARG A 128 10.12 -23.79 -13.52
CA ARG A 128 9.04 -23.18 -14.29
C ARG A 128 8.77 -24.00 -15.55
N GLN A 129 7.51 -24.32 -15.79
CA GLN A 129 7.08 -25.02 -17.00
C GLN A 129 6.60 -23.99 -18.03
N ILE A 130 7.13 -24.07 -19.25
CA ILE A 130 6.74 -23.20 -20.37
C ILE A 130 6.13 -24.06 -21.45
N ARG A 131 4.97 -23.63 -21.97
CA ARG A 131 4.31 -24.25 -23.12
C ARG A 131 4.23 -23.22 -24.23
N TYR A 132 4.78 -23.57 -25.39
CA TYR A 132 4.70 -22.71 -26.57
C TYR A 132 4.32 -23.53 -27.80
N ARG A 133 3.69 -22.84 -28.76
CA ARG A 133 3.26 -23.39 -30.04
C ARG A 133 4.20 -22.88 -31.12
N TYR A 134 4.57 -23.75 -32.04
CA TYR A 134 5.36 -23.36 -33.21
C TYR A 134 4.77 -23.96 -34.48
N VAL A 135 5.03 -23.30 -35.60
CA VAL A 135 4.48 -23.63 -36.91
C VAL A 135 5.65 -23.96 -37.84
N GLU A 136 5.59 -25.11 -38.50
CA GLU A 136 6.58 -25.54 -39.47
C GLU A 136 6.67 -24.53 -40.64
N ASN A 137 7.87 -23.98 -40.88
CA ASN A 137 8.23 -22.98 -41.91
C ASN A 137 7.88 -21.50 -41.65
N ASP A 138 7.52 -21.11 -40.43
CA ASP A 138 7.35 -19.69 -40.10
C ASP A 138 8.41 -19.23 -39.10
N VAL A 139 9.57 -18.84 -39.64
CA VAL A 139 10.69 -18.27 -38.87
C VAL A 139 10.28 -16.93 -38.22
N ALA A 140 9.19 -16.30 -38.69
CA ALA A 140 8.70 -15.02 -38.19
C ALA A 140 7.66 -15.14 -37.06
N SER A 141 7.03 -16.29 -36.84
CA SER A 141 6.08 -16.49 -35.72
C SER A 141 6.72 -16.99 -34.43
N GLY A 142 7.85 -16.37 -34.06
CA GLY A 142 8.37 -16.41 -32.69
C GLY A 142 7.47 -15.69 -31.65
N TYR A 143 6.34 -15.12 -32.07
CA TYR A 143 5.43 -14.36 -31.22
C TYR A 143 3.97 -14.80 -31.33
N LEU A 144 3.67 -16.10 -31.24
CA LEU A 144 2.31 -16.53 -30.88
C LEU A 144 2.22 -16.70 -29.37
N TYR A 145 2.02 -15.56 -28.71
CA TYR A 145 1.66 -15.42 -27.31
C TYR A 145 0.37 -16.24 -27.05
N GLY A 146 0.53 -17.45 -26.51
CA GLY A 146 -0.57 -18.23 -25.96
C GLY A 146 -1.03 -17.57 -24.67
N ALA A 147 -2.24 -17.02 -24.67
CA ALA A 147 -2.85 -16.31 -23.57
C ALA A 147 -2.90 -17.15 -22.28
N GLU A 148 -1.97 -16.88 -21.36
CA GLU A 148 -2.16 -16.93 -19.89
C GLU A 148 -0.95 -16.28 -19.16
N ALA A 149 -0.54 -15.09 -19.61
CA ALA A 149 0.29 -14.20 -18.80
C ALA A 149 -0.17 -12.77 -19.03
N ALA A 150 -1.06 -12.29 -18.17
CA ALA A 150 -1.31 -10.87 -18.05
C ALA A 150 -0.03 -10.19 -17.58
N HIS A 151 0.54 -9.30 -18.40
CA HIS A 151 0.93 -7.92 -18.08
C HIS A 151 1.96 -7.42 -19.11
N ALA A 152 1.61 -6.29 -19.72
CA ALA A 152 2.44 -5.57 -20.68
C ALA A 152 3.68 -4.95 -20.00
N TYR A 153 4.83 -5.11 -20.63
CA TYR A 153 6.08 -4.42 -20.27
C TYR A 153 6.13 -3.01 -20.88
N PRO A 154 6.68 -2.01 -20.17
CA PRO A 154 7.45 -0.96 -20.79
C PRO A 154 8.94 -1.35 -20.83
N ALA A 155 9.60 -1.00 -21.93
CA ALA A 155 11.04 -1.19 -22.13
C ALA A 155 11.84 -0.21 -21.27
N GLU A 156 12.75 -0.71 -20.44
CA GLU A 156 13.91 0.07 -19.98
C GLU A 156 15.18 -0.79 -20.03
N THR A 157 16.15 -0.22 -20.73
CA THR A 157 17.52 -0.66 -20.94
C THR A 157 18.34 -0.54 -19.66
N PHE A 158 18.96 -1.64 -19.21
CA PHE A 158 20.11 -1.58 -18.30
C PHE A 158 21.43 -1.70 -19.09
N PRO A 159 22.52 -1.05 -18.64
CA PRO A 159 23.76 -0.97 -19.39
C PRO A 159 24.61 -2.23 -19.17
N GLY A 160 24.69 -3.07 -20.21
CA GLY A 160 25.81 -3.99 -20.50
C GLY A 160 26.58 -3.48 -21.73
N PRO A 161 27.79 -3.98 -22.04
CA PRO A 161 28.78 -3.25 -22.82
C PRO A 161 28.25 -2.83 -24.19
N THR A 162 28.49 -1.56 -24.51
CA THR A 162 28.05 -0.83 -25.70
C THR A 162 28.30 -1.63 -26.99
N LEU A 163 27.28 -2.30 -27.51
CA LEU A 163 27.22 -2.65 -28.92
C LEU A 163 26.64 -1.44 -29.65
N THR A 164 27.52 -0.73 -30.35
CA THR A 164 27.17 0.41 -31.21
C THR A 164 26.18 -0.02 -32.28
N PRO A 165 25.02 0.66 -32.45
CA PRO A 165 24.18 0.45 -33.62
C PRO A 165 24.84 1.07 -34.85
N ARG A 166 24.92 0.32 -35.96
CA ARG A 166 25.41 0.80 -37.26
C ARG A 166 24.26 1.42 -38.08
N PRO A 167 24.54 2.39 -38.97
CA PRO A 167 23.53 3.19 -39.67
C PRO A 167 23.24 2.67 -41.09
N SER A 168 22.01 2.86 -41.55
CA SER A 168 21.71 3.24 -42.94
C SER A 168 20.34 3.90 -43.02
N ASP A 169 20.35 5.22 -43.16
CA ASP A 169 19.70 6.07 -44.18
C ASP A 169 18.53 5.46 -44.96
N ALA A 170 17.48 6.17 -45.41
CA ALA A 170 16.93 7.50 -45.20
C ALA A 170 15.66 7.56 -46.09
N ALA A 171 14.78 8.55 -45.83
CA ALA A 171 13.67 8.99 -46.68
C ALA A 171 12.42 8.07 -46.70
N GLU A 172 11.18 8.54 -46.65
CA GLU A 172 10.60 9.89 -46.84
C GLU A 172 9.17 9.89 -46.28
N ASP A 173 8.75 11.03 -45.72
CA ASP A 173 7.35 11.35 -45.41
C ASP A 173 6.48 11.34 -46.67
N ALA A 174 5.23 10.85 -46.58
CA ALA A 174 4.06 11.56 -47.12
C ALA A 174 2.72 10.81 -46.87
N ALA A 175 1.84 11.49 -46.14
CA ALA A 175 0.41 11.69 -46.41
C ALA A 175 -0.49 10.51 -46.84
N GLY A 176 -1.43 10.17 -45.94
CA GLY A 176 -2.88 10.25 -46.20
C GLY A 176 -3.53 9.32 -47.22
N THR A 177 -4.48 8.50 -46.73
CA THR A 177 -5.86 8.29 -47.26
C THR A 177 -6.33 6.85 -47.09
N THR A 178 -7.56 6.76 -46.60
CA THR A 178 -8.49 5.64 -46.43
C THR A 178 -8.46 4.55 -47.51
N ALA A 179 -8.52 3.28 -47.10
CA ALA A 179 -9.30 2.25 -47.81
C ALA A 179 -9.58 1.05 -46.88
N ALA A 180 -10.81 0.55 -46.96
CA ALA A 180 -11.39 -0.50 -46.14
C ALA A 180 -10.66 -1.85 -46.26
N THR A 181 -10.52 -2.54 -45.13
CA THR A 181 -10.19 -3.97 -45.08
C THR A 181 -11.44 -4.78 -45.46
N PRO A 182 -11.46 -5.59 -46.52
CA PRO A 182 -12.50 -6.59 -46.70
C PRO A 182 -12.20 -7.78 -45.78
N ARG A 183 -13.21 -8.28 -45.08
CA ARG A 183 -13.18 -9.62 -44.48
C ARG A 183 -13.09 -10.65 -45.61
N PRO A 184 -12.17 -11.63 -45.58
CA PRO A 184 -12.27 -12.78 -46.45
C PRO A 184 -12.94 -13.93 -45.68
N SER A 185 -14.19 -14.21 -46.06
CA SER A 185 -14.75 -15.56 -46.02
C SER A 185 -14.49 -16.21 -47.38
N ASP A 186 -14.09 -17.48 -47.33
CA ASP A 186 -14.15 -18.49 -48.41
C ASP A 186 -13.24 -18.28 -49.64
N ALA A 187 -12.00 -18.76 -49.51
CA ALA A 187 -11.26 -19.36 -50.61
C ALA A 187 -10.34 -20.46 -50.04
N ALA A 188 -10.83 -21.69 -50.04
CA ALA A 188 -9.97 -22.86 -49.91
C ALA A 188 -9.36 -23.14 -51.29
N ASP A 189 -8.03 -23.12 -51.37
CA ASP A 189 -7.22 -24.13 -52.07
C ASP A 189 -5.73 -23.79 -51.94
N GLY A 190 -4.97 -24.67 -51.28
CA GLY A 190 -3.52 -24.81 -51.52
C GLY A 190 -2.52 -24.29 -50.48
N ALA A 191 -2.91 -23.94 -49.25
CA ALA A 191 -1.95 -23.79 -48.15
C ALA A 191 -2.02 -25.06 -47.29
N ALA A 192 -0.96 -25.86 -47.27
CA ALA A 192 -0.82 -26.96 -46.31
C ALA A 192 -1.17 -26.41 -44.92
N ALA A 193 -2.16 -27.01 -44.25
CA ALA A 193 -2.53 -26.63 -42.90
C ALA A 193 -1.26 -26.77 -42.06
N ALA A 194 -0.62 -25.64 -41.77
CA ALA A 194 0.66 -25.63 -41.12
C ALA A 194 0.49 -26.31 -39.76
N GLN A 195 1.17 -27.44 -39.55
CA GLN A 195 0.97 -28.25 -38.36
C GLN A 195 1.46 -27.44 -37.16
N VAL A 196 0.52 -26.96 -36.35
CA VAL A 196 0.81 -26.30 -35.08
C VAL A 196 1.25 -27.38 -34.11
N GLN A 197 2.55 -27.42 -33.82
CA GLN A 197 3.09 -28.36 -32.86
C GLN A 197 3.23 -27.66 -31.50
N GLU A 198 2.78 -28.32 -30.44
CA GLU A 198 2.92 -27.83 -29.07
C GLU A 198 4.14 -28.48 -28.42
N ARG A 199 4.95 -27.70 -27.72
CA ARG A 199 6.06 -28.21 -26.92
C ARG A 199 6.05 -27.63 -25.53
N THR A 200 6.43 -28.49 -24.59
CA THR A 200 6.46 -28.16 -23.17
C THR A 200 7.86 -28.37 -22.64
N LEU A 201 8.49 -27.28 -22.18
CA LEU A 201 9.82 -27.29 -21.59
C LEU A 201 9.73 -27.06 -20.08
N LEU A 202 10.66 -27.65 -19.34
CA LEU A 202 10.87 -27.43 -17.93
C LEU A 202 12.19 -26.69 -17.72
N LEU A 203 12.11 -25.47 -17.22
CA LEU A 203 13.26 -24.65 -16.84
C LEU A 203 13.48 -24.81 -15.35
N THR A 204 14.63 -25.35 -14.97
CA THR A 204 15.01 -25.52 -13.56
C THR A 204 16.23 -24.67 -13.27
N ALA A 205 16.14 -23.83 -12.23
CA ALA A 205 17.24 -23.06 -11.71
C ALA A 205 17.92 -23.84 -10.59
N TYR A 206 19.22 -24.07 -10.75
CA TYR A 206 20.09 -24.69 -9.77
C TYR A 206 21.02 -23.64 -9.16
N LEU A 207 21.28 -23.74 -7.87
CA LEU A 207 22.21 -22.88 -7.14
C LEU A 207 23.47 -23.67 -6.78
N ASP A 208 24.62 -23.05 -6.99
CA ASP A 208 25.88 -23.54 -6.42
C ASP A 208 25.94 -23.17 -4.92
N PRO A 209 25.90 -24.16 -4.00
CA PRO A 209 25.91 -23.89 -2.56
C PRO A 209 27.21 -23.24 -2.07
N ALA A 210 28.31 -23.34 -2.83
CA ALA A 210 29.58 -22.71 -2.49
C ALA A 210 29.59 -21.19 -2.78
N LEU A 211 28.64 -20.70 -3.60
CA LEU A 211 28.50 -19.30 -4.00
C LEU A 211 29.84 -18.63 -4.42
N PRO A 212 30.60 -19.20 -5.38
CA PRO A 212 31.94 -18.70 -5.73
C PRO A 212 31.95 -17.31 -6.40
N ALA A 213 30.89 -16.94 -7.14
CA ALA A 213 30.80 -15.65 -7.81
C ALA A 213 30.38 -14.53 -6.83
N GLN A 214 30.96 -13.34 -6.97
CA GLN A 214 30.56 -12.15 -6.20
C GLN A 214 29.29 -11.51 -6.78
N ASP A 215 28.18 -12.24 -6.70
CA ASP A 215 26.88 -11.79 -7.17
C ASP A 215 25.95 -11.37 -6.03
N THR A 216 24.73 -10.99 -6.40
CA THR A 216 23.70 -10.58 -5.45
C THR A 216 23.31 -11.73 -4.49
N LEU A 217 23.32 -12.98 -4.98
CA LEU A 217 22.98 -14.16 -4.18
C LEU A 217 24.03 -14.45 -3.12
N ALA A 218 25.32 -14.24 -3.41
CA ALA A 218 26.41 -14.35 -2.43
C ALA A 218 26.24 -13.34 -1.29
N VAL A 219 25.90 -12.08 -1.61
CA VAL A 219 25.64 -11.04 -0.59
C VAL A 219 24.44 -11.42 0.29
N LEU A 220 23.35 -11.89 -0.32
CA LEU A 220 22.14 -12.30 0.38
C LEU A 220 22.34 -13.56 1.23
N GLY A 221 23.06 -14.56 0.72
CA GLY A 221 23.43 -15.76 1.47
C GLY A 221 24.28 -15.43 2.69
N ALA A 222 25.26 -14.52 2.55
CA ALA A 222 26.08 -14.04 3.67
C ALA A 222 25.27 -13.22 4.69
N LEU A 223 24.28 -12.44 4.25
CA LEU A 223 23.35 -11.74 5.14
C LEU A 223 22.41 -12.71 5.86
N PHE A 224 21.87 -13.70 5.15
CA PHE A 224 21.02 -14.73 5.70
C PHE A 224 21.75 -15.53 6.79
N THR A 225 22.97 -15.97 6.52
CA THR A 225 23.80 -16.72 7.48
C THR A 225 24.04 -15.91 8.76
N ARG A 226 24.34 -14.61 8.62
CA ARG A 226 24.48 -13.70 9.77
C ARG A 226 23.16 -13.52 10.52
N LEU A 227 22.05 -13.34 9.81
CA LEU A 227 20.73 -13.18 10.41
C LEU A 227 20.31 -14.45 11.18
N TYR A 228 20.52 -15.63 10.57
CA TYR A 228 20.23 -16.93 11.14
C TYR A 228 21.05 -17.19 12.42
N ALA A 229 22.34 -16.83 12.43
CA ALA A 229 23.19 -16.96 13.62
C ALA A 229 22.64 -16.16 14.83
N TRP A 230 21.93 -15.05 14.58
CA TRP A 230 21.34 -14.20 15.60
C TRP A 230 19.84 -14.46 15.84
N ARG A 231 19.26 -15.53 15.29
CA ARG A 231 17.81 -15.80 15.29
C ARG A 231 17.12 -15.65 16.64
N TYR A 232 17.71 -16.14 17.73
CA TYR A 232 17.12 -16.02 19.07
C TYR A 232 17.40 -14.66 19.74
N ALA A 233 18.48 -13.97 19.33
CA ALA A 233 18.84 -12.67 19.86
C ALA A 233 17.97 -11.55 19.26
N LEU A 234 17.62 -11.63 17.97
CA LEU A 234 16.81 -10.62 17.27
C LEU A 234 15.48 -10.27 17.95
N PRO A 235 14.61 -11.22 18.34
CA PRO A 235 13.35 -10.89 19.02
C PRO A 235 13.58 -10.26 20.40
N ILE A 236 14.59 -10.73 21.14
CA ILE A 236 14.95 -10.16 22.45
C ILE A 236 15.45 -8.72 22.28
N LEU A 237 16.28 -8.47 21.27
CA LEU A 237 16.84 -7.16 20.96
C LEU A 237 15.74 -6.20 20.45
N CYS A 238 14.80 -6.69 19.65
CA CYS A 238 13.61 -5.96 19.23
C CYS A 238 12.78 -5.49 20.45
N LEU A 239 12.45 -6.40 21.36
CA LEU A 239 11.71 -6.07 22.58
C LEU A 239 12.48 -5.10 23.48
N GLY A 240 13.79 -5.30 23.63
CA GLY A 240 14.66 -4.41 24.39
C GLY A 240 14.69 -2.99 23.82
N LEU A 241 14.84 -2.86 22.49
CA LEU A 241 14.82 -1.56 21.81
C LEU A 241 13.45 -0.88 21.89
N LEU A 242 12.35 -1.63 21.77
CA LEU A 242 11.00 -1.11 21.97
C LEU A 242 10.79 -0.60 23.40
N LEU A 243 11.30 -1.33 24.40
CA LEU A 243 11.26 -0.90 25.80
C LEU A 243 12.05 0.40 26.01
N VAL A 244 13.27 0.48 25.47
CA VAL A 244 14.09 1.72 25.53
C VAL A 244 13.37 2.87 24.82
N ALA A 245 12.80 2.64 23.64
CA ALA A 245 12.02 3.64 22.92
C ALA A 245 10.82 4.12 23.74
N ALA A 246 10.08 3.21 24.39
CA ALA A 246 8.96 3.56 25.26
C ALA A 246 9.40 4.42 26.46
N LEU A 247 10.51 4.07 27.12
CA LEU A 247 11.06 4.84 28.24
C LEU A 247 11.52 6.24 27.80
N LEU A 248 12.21 6.33 26.66
CA LEU A 248 12.63 7.60 26.06
C LEU A 248 11.42 8.47 25.69
N TYR A 249 10.38 7.85 25.12
CA TYR A 249 9.14 8.54 24.78
C TYR A 249 8.45 9.12 26.02
N VAL A 250 8.30 8.33 27.09
CA VAL A 250 7.74 8.80 28.36
C VAL A 250 8.59 9.94 28.93
N TYR A 251 9.91 9.80 28.94
CA TYR A 251 10.83 10.87 29.37
C TYR A 251 10.62 12.16 28.57
N LEU A 252 10.52 12.07 27.24
CA LEU A 252 10.26 13.21 26.37
C LEU A 252 8.94 13.88 26.75
N LEU A 253 7.85 13.14 26.85
CA LEU A 253 6.53 13.67 27.25
C LEU A 253 6.58 14.36 28.63
N CYS A 254 7.31 13.80 29.60
CA CYS A 254 7.53 14.41 30.90
C CYS A 254 8.33 15.72 30.80
N ALA A 255 9.39 15.73 30.01
CA ALA A 255 10.27 16.87 29.76
C ALA A 255 9.64 17.95 28.85
N ALA A 256 8.51 17.63 28.18
CA ALA A 256 7.78 18.53 27.30
C ALA A 256 7.39 19.83 28.03
N GLY A 257 7.78 20.97 27.46
CA GLY A 257 7.48 22.32 27.96
C GLY A 257 8.27 22.77 29.19
N ARG A 258 9.12 21.93 29.78
CA ARG A 258 10.03 22.34 30.88
C ARG A 258 11.28 23.01 30.31
N ARG A 259 11.69 24.17 30.83
CA ARG A 259 12.96 24.84 30.44
C ARG A 259 13.90 24.91 31.64
N PRO A 260 15.23 24.82 31.43
CA PRO A 260 16.19 24.99 32.52
C PRO A 260 16.01 26.39 33.13
N GLY A 261 15.81 26.45 34.45
CA GLY A 261 15.67 27.71 35.20
C GLY A 261 14.29 28.36 35.20
N ALA A 262 13.28 27.76 34.56
CA ALA A 262 11.91 28.28 34.57
C ALA A 262 10.99 27.43 35.48
N GLU A 263 10.27 28.09 36.39
CA GLU A 263 9.15 27.47 37.10
C GLU A 263 7.92 27.44 36.18
N GLY A 264 7.43 26.24 35.89
CA GLY A 264 6.22 26.03 35.07
C GLY A 264 6.47 25.56 33.63
N VAL A 265 5.36 25.28 32.94
CA VAL A 265 5.34 24.74 31.58
C VAL A 265 5.27 25.91 30.59
N GLN A 266 6.30 26.08 29.77
CA GLN A 266 6.34 27.13 28.74
C GLN A 266 6.00 26.57 27.36
N PRO A 267 5.13 27.26 26.58
CA PRO A 267 4.83 26.86 25.21
C PRO A 267 6.08 26.96 24.31
N GLY A 268 6.28 25.95 23.47
CA GLY A 268 7.33 25.93 22.45
C GLY A 268 6.93 26.64 21.16
N ARG A 269 7.85 26.75 20.18
CA ARG A 269 7.56 27.31 18.85
C ARG A 269 6.43 26.57 18.11
N LEU A 270 6.34 25.26 18.32
CA LEU A 270 5.29 24.39 17.76
C LEU A 270 3.87 24.68 18.30
N HIS A 271 3.76 25.53 19.35
CA HIS A 271 2.47 25.98 19.87
C HIS A 271 1.74 26.94 18.90
N ARG A 272 2.47 27.59 17.97
CA ARG A 272 1.89 28.49 16.95
C ARG A 272 1.10 27.76 15.87
N VAL A 273 1.47 26.51 15.56
CA VAL A 273 0.79 25.71 14.55
C VAL A 273 -0.50 25.12 15.17
N PRO A 274 -1.66 25.21 14.50
CA PRO A 274 -2.88 24.56 14.96
C PRO A 274 -2.71 23.05 15.09
N THR A 275 -3.33 22.46 16.13
CA THR A 275 -3.18 21.03 16.42
C THR A 275 -3.68 20.15 15.27
N ASP A 276 -4.75 20.57 14.58
CA ASP A 276 -5.33 19.81 13.48
C ASP A 276 -4.39 19.71 12.27
N VAL A 277 -3.65 20.79 11.96
CA VAL A 277 -2.67 20.78 10.87
C VAL A 277 -1.54 19.80 11.18
N LEU A 278 -1.06 19.77 12.43
CA LEU A 278 -0.03 18.84 12.86
C LEU A 278 -0.48 17.37 12.74
N TYR A 279 -1.72 17.07 13.13
CA TYR A 279 -2.28 15.73 12.99
C TYR A 279 -2.50 15.33 11.53
N VAL A 280 -2.99 16.25 10.69
CA VAL A 280 -3.16 15.99 9.24
C VAL A 280 -1.81 15.76 8.57
N CYS A 281 -0.79 16.54 8.91
CA CYS A 281 0.57 16.32 8.36
C CYS A 281 1.14 14.97 8.77
N ALA A 282 1.02 14.58 10.05
CA ALA A 282 1.48 13.26 10.52
C ALA A 282 0.69 12.13 9.85
N ALA A 283 -0.65 12.22 9.81
CA ALA A 283 -1.47 11.22 9.15
C ALA A 283 -1.18 11.12 7.63
N GLY A 284 -0.95 12.25 6.97
CA GLY A 284 -0.60 12.31 5.56
C GLY A 284 0.76 11.68 5.25
N LEU A 285 1.78 11.94 6.07
CA LEU A 285 3.10 11.32 5.89
C LEU A 285 3.06 9.82 6.22
N ALA A 286 2.31 9.40 7.25
CA ALA A 286 2.07 8.00 7.54
C ALA A 286 1.36 7.27 6.38
N ALA A 287 0.35 7.91 5.75
CA ALA A 287 -0.32 7.36 4.59
C ALA A 287 0.61 7.26 3.36
N LEU A 288 1.46 8.26 3.13
CA LEU A 288 2.49 8.23 2.07
C LEU A 288 3.48 7.10 2.29
N LEU A 289 3.94 6.89 3.54
CA LEU A 289 4.82 5.78 3.90
C LEU A 289 4.17 4.44 3.66
N LEU A 290 2.88 4.29 4.00
CA LEU A 290 2.13 3.07 3.72
C LEU A 290 1.99 2.82 2.22
N ALA A 291 1.69 3.86 1.44
CA ALA A 291 1.64 3.75 -0.02
C ALA A 291 3.00 3.38 -0.62
N LEU A 292 4.09 3.95 -0.10
CA LEU A 292 5.46 3.63 -0.51
C LEU A 292 5.84 2.19 -0.14
N ALA A 293 5.44 1.70 1.03
CA ALA A 293 5.62 0.30 1.42
C ALA A 293 4.85 -0.65 0.50
N SER A 294 3.60 -0.33 0.15
CA SER A 294 2.82 -1.10 -0.81
C SER A 294 3.46 -1.10 -2.21
N LEU A 295 3.98 0.05 -2.65
CA LEU A 295 4.71 0.15 -3.92
C LEU A 295 6.00 -0.67 -3.89
N LEU A 296 6.73 -0.67 -2.78
CA LEU A 296 7.93 -1.50 -2.59
C LEU A 296 7.59 -2.99 -2.68
N ALA A 297 6.52 -3.42 -2.02
CA ALA A 297 6.05 -4.80 -2.06
C ALA A 297 5.63 -5.23 -3.49
N PHE A 298 4.94 -4.34 -4.22
CA PHE A 298 4.47 -4.59 -5.58
C PHE A 298 5.57 -4.46 -6.66
N GLY A 299 6.49 -3.50 -6.51
CA GLY A 299 7.60 -3.27 -7.42
C GLY A 299 8.70 -4.33 -7.30
N GLY A 300 8.82 -4.96 -6.12
CA GLY A 300 9.72 -6.09 -5.86
C GLY A 300 9.37 -7.33 -6.65
N THR A 301 8.08 -7.55 -6.86
CA THR A 301 7.58 -8.69 -7.62
C THR A 301 7.56 -8.45 -9.12
N LEU A 302 7.41 -7.21 -9.60
CA LEU A 302 7.10 -6.96 -11.01
C LEU A 302 8.03 -5.99 -11.77
N VAL A 303 8.73 -5.04 -11.12
CA VAL A 303 9.26 -3.85 -11.84
C VAL A 303 10.78 -3.70 -11.80
N TYR A 304 11.47 -4.04 -10.69
CA TYR A 304 12.92 -3.75 -10.57
C TYR A 304 13.82 -4.99 -10.69
N PRO A 305 14.46 -5.25 -11.85
CA PRO A 305 15.28 -6.45 -12.10
C PRO A 305 16.52 -6.56 -11.23
N SER A 306 17.04 -5.44 -10.74
CA SER A 306 18.33 -5.37 -10.06
C SER A 306 18.19 -4.80 -8.65
N VAL A 307 18.94 -5.38 -7.71
CA VAL A 307 19.01 -4.90 -6.32
C VAL A 307 19.51 -3.45 -6.25
N SER A 308 20.29 -3.01 -7.24
CA SER A 308 20.75 -1.62 -7.36
C SER A 308 19.61 -0.61 -7.50
N ALA A 309 18.52 -0.95 -8.17
CA ALA A 309 17.33 -0.09 -8.27
C ALA A 309 16.51 -0.05 -6.97
N PHE A 310 16.63 -1.07 -6.12
CA PHE A 310 15.94 -1.18 -4.84
C PHE A 310 16.57 -0.33 -3.73
N VAL A 311 17.90 -0.22 -3.72
CA VAL A 311 18.66 0.54 -2.71
C VAL A 311 18.18 2.00 -2.53
N PRO A 312 18.01 2.82 -3.60
CA PRO A 312 17.56 4.20 -3.42
C PRO A 312 16.14 4.28 -2.85
N LEU A 313 15.26 3.36 -3.23
CA LEU A 313 13.88 3.33 -2.73
C LEU A 313 13.81 2.95 -1.24
N LEU A 314 14.64 1.98 -0.81
CA LEU A 314 14.81 1.65 0.61
C LEU A 314 15.39 2.82 1.41
N LEU A 315 16.33 3.57 0.84
CA LEU A 315 16.90 4.75 1.49
C LEU A 315 15.86 5.87 1.64
N VAL A 316 15.05 6.12 0.62
CA VAL A 316 13.91 7.07 0.71
C VAL A 316 12.93 6.62 1.79
N PHE A 317 12.56 5.34 1.82
CA PHE A 317 11.68 4.79 2.85
C PHE A 317 12.25 4.98 4.27
N ALA A 318 13.54 4.71 4.46
CA ALA A 318 14.22 4.89 5.74
C ALA A 318 14.26 6.36 6.19
N VAL A 319 14.55 7.29 5.27
CA VAL A 319 14.58 8.74 5.54
C VAL A 319 13.18 9.25 5.88
N CYS A 320 12.16 8.87 5.10
CA CYS A 320 10.77 9.23 5.37
C CYS A 320 10.28 8.65 6.70
N GLY A 321 10.64 7.40 7.03
CA GLY A 321 10.32 6.76 8.30
C GLY A 321 10.95 7.46 9.50
N ALA A 322 12.22 7.87 9.39
CA ALA A 322 12.88 8.69 10.41
C ALA A 322 12.19 10.07 10.55
N GLY A 323 11.80 10.68 9.42
CA GLY A 323 11.03 11.92 9.40
C GLY A 323 9.69 11.79 10.13
N GLU A 324 8.95 10.71 9.89
CA GLU A 324 7.68 10.42 10.58
C GLU A 324 7.87 10.19 12.08
N ALA A 325 8.90 9.44 12.49
CA ALA A 325 9.23 9.28 13.91
C ALA A 325 9.52 10.63 14.61
N LEU A 326 10.26 11.53 13.93
CA LEU A 326 10.51 12.88 14.43
C LEU A 326 9.25 13.73 14.50
N LEU A 327 8.37 13.65 13.48
CA LEU A 327 7.09 14.34 13.49
C LEU A 327 6.20 13.82 14.62
N LEU A 328 6.10 12.50 14.80
CA LEU A 328 5.33 11.88 15.88
C LEU A 328 5.79 12.36 17.26
N VAL A 329 7.10 12.41 17.51
CA VAL A 329 7.66 12.98 18.74
C VAL A 329 7.33 14.46 18.86
N GLY A 330 7.44 15.24 17.79
CA GLY A 330 7.09 16.66 17.79
C GLY A 330 5.62 16.92 18.12
N VAL A 331 4.72 16.16 17.48
CA VAL A 331 3.27 16.22 17.69
C VAL A 331 2.91 15.83 19.12
N SER A 332 3.43 14.69 19.60
CA SER A 332 3.17 14.20 20.96
C SER A 332 3.72 15.12 22.06
N MET A 333 4.89 15.72 21.84
CA MET A 333 5.44 16.75 22.73
C MET A 333 4.56 18.01 22.76
N SER A 334 4.07 18.45 21.59
CA SER A 334 3.16 19.60 21.47
C SER A 334 1.84 19.36 22.18
N THR A 335 1.26 18.17 22.01
CA THR A 335 0.00 17.79 22.66
C THR A 335 0.17 17.68 24.17
N ALA A 336 1.27 17.08 24.65
CA ALA A 336 1.59 17.01 26.07
C ALA A 336 1.70 18.41 26.71
N VAL A 337 2.32 19.38 26.03
CA VAL A 337 2.35 20.78 26.51
C VAL A 337 0.96 21.37 26.57
N ARG A 338 0.14 21.21 25.52
CA ARG A 338 -1.23 21.76 25.45
C ARG A 338 -2.17 21.16 26.50
N VAL A 339 -2.02 19.87 26.80
CA VAL A 339 -2.73 19.20 27.88
C VAL A 339 -2.30 19.78 29.23
N LYS A 340 -0.99 19.94 29.46
CA LYS A 340 -0.47 20.57 30.68
C LYS A 340 -0.92 22.03 30.86
N THR A 341 -1.08 22.78 29.77
CA THR A 341 -1.54 24.18 29.79
C THR A 341 -3.06 24.36 29.69
N ARG A 342 -3.84 23.27 29.62
CA ARG A 342 -5.31 23.27 29.43
C ARG A 342 -5.79 24.04 28.18
N THR A 343 -4.94 24.19 27.17
CA THR A 343 -5.25 24.90 25.90
C THR A 343 -5.56 23.95 24.74
N TRP A 344 -5.66 22.64 24.99
CA TRP A 344 -5.81 21.63 23.95
C TRP A 344 -7.02 21.87 23.02
N LEU A 345 -8.22 22.03 23.58
CA LEU A 345 -9.45 22.25 22.81
C LEU A 345 -9.46 23.64 22.12
N SER A 346 -8.90 24.67 22.75
CA SER A 346 -8.88 26.02 22.18
C SER A 346 -7.92 26.17 20.98
N SER A 347 -7.01 25.20 20.80
CA SER A 347 -6.10 25.12 19.66
C SER A 347 -6.59 24.30 18.47
N MET A 348 -7.69 23.55 18.60
CA MET A 348 -8.31 22.84 17.47
C MET A 348 -9.08 23.84 16.59
N LEU A 349 -8.74 23.90 15.30
CA LEU A 349 -9.50 24.62 14.29
C LEU A 349 -10.90 24.02 14.16
N VAL A 350 -11.05 22.70 14.24
CA VAL A 350 -12.34 22.00 14.21
C VAL A 350 -13.25 22.50 15.34
N TYR A 351 -12.72 22.65 16.56
CA TYR A 351 -13.49 23.20 17.68
C TYR A 351 -13.88 24.66 17.45
N ARG A 352 -12.99 25.47 16.86
CA ARG A 352 -13.30 26.87 16.50
C ARG A 352 -14.36 26.94 15.40
N ALA A 353 -14.25 26.12 14.36
CA ALA A 353 -15.22 26.01 13.28
C ALA A 353 -16.58 25.57 13.80
N LEU A 354 -16.63 24.52 14.64
CA LEU A 354 -17.84 24.04 15.28
C LEU A 354 -18.47 25.12 16.17
N ARG A 355 -17.67 25.85 16.96
CA ARG A 355 -18.18 26.94 17.80
C ARG A 355 -18.71 28.10 16.96
N CYS A 356 -18.09 28.42 15.84
CA CYS A 356 -18.60 29.40 14.88
C CYS A 356 -19.91 28.93 14.26
N LEU A 357 -20.00 27.66 13.87
CA LEU A 357 -21.19 27.06 13.27
C LEU A 357 -22.35 27.02 14.26
N LEU A 358 -22.10 26.65 15.52
CA LEU A 358 -23.10 26.68 16.60
C LEU A 358 -23.55 28.11 16.93
N ARG A 359 -22.65 29.10 16.87
CA ARG A 359 -23.02 30.52 17.01
C ARG A 359 -23.90 30.99 15.86
N GLY A 360 -23.54 30.63 14.63
CA GLY A 360 -24.36 30.90 13.44
C GLY A 360 -25.74 30.25 13.53
N ALA A 361 -25.80 28.97 13.91
CA ALA A 361 -27.05 28.23 14.10
C ALA A 361 -27.91 28.83 15.21
N ARG A 362 -27.30 29.25 16.34
CA ARG A 362 -28.03 29.91 17.43
C ARG A 362 -28.56 31.29 17.00
N SER A 363 -27.81 32.04 16.21
CA SER A 363 -28.24 33.31 15.65
C SER A 363 -29.39 33.11 14.64
N ALA A 364 -29.27 32.15 13.73
CA ALA A 364 -30.35 31.77 12.80
C ALA A 364 -31.61 31.31 13.56
N TRP A 365 -31.46 30.46 14.58
CA TRP A 365 -32.55 30.01 15.44
C TRP A 365 -33.21 31.18 16.19
N SER A 366 -32.43 32.15 16.66
CA SER A 366 -32.98 33.35 17.31
C SER A 366 -33.81 34.19 16.33
N GLY A 367 -33.40 34.29 15.06
CA GLY A 367 -34.17 34.97 14.01
C GLY A 367 -35.46 34.24 13.67
N VAL A 368 -35.40 32.91 13.48
CA VAL A 368 -36.59 32.07 13.22
C VAL A 368 -37.54 32.11 14.41
N SER A 369 -37.01 32.03 15.64
CA SER A 369 -37.81 32.10 16.87
C SER A 369 -38.50 33.45 17.04
N ALA A 370 -37.84 34.56 16.68
CA ALA A 370 -38.43 35.90 16.72
C ALA A 370 -39.59 36.05 15.73
N VAL A 371 -39.44 35.54 14.50
CA VAL A 371 -40.52 35.52 13.50
C VAL A 371 -41.68 34.64 13.98
N LEU A 372 -41.39 33.45 14.51
CA LEU A 372 -42.41 32.54 15.06
C LEU A 372 -43.18 33.15 16.23
N HIS A 373 -42.57 33.95 17.09
CA HIS A 373 -43.27 34.59 18.22
C HIS A 373 -44.28 35.65 17.77
N GLY A 374 -43.99 36.39 16.69
CA GLY A 374 -44.86 37.44 16.14
C GLY A 374 -46.11 36.96 15.39
N LEU A 375 -46.22 35.65 15.11
CA LEU A 375 -47.37 35.10 14.40
C LEU A 375 -48.59 34.88 15.32
N PRO A 376 -49.81 35.21 14.86
CA PRO A 376 -51.05 34.87 15.57
C PRO A 376 -51.21 33.35 15.71
N LEU A 377 -51.90 32.91 16.77
CA LEU A 377 -51.97 31.51 17.21
C LEU A 377 -52.45 30.54 16.12
N VAL A 378 -53.36 30.99 15.24
CA VAL A 378 -53.90 30.20 14.13
C VAL A 378 -52.81 29.82 13.12
N TRP A 379 -51.93 30.76 12.76
CA TRP A 379 -50.82 30.49 11.83
C TRP A 379 -49.74 29.62 12.45
N LYS A 380 -49.50 29.71 13.77
CA LYS A 380 -48.60 28.80 14.50
C LYS A 380 -49.09 27.35 14.41
N LEU A 381 -50.39 27.12 14.59
CA LEU A 381 -51.00 25.80 14.46
C LEU A 381 -50.99 25.30 13.01
N LEU A 382 -51.27 26.18 12.04
CA LEU A 382 -51.21 25.85 10.61
C LEU A 382 -49.80 25.42 10.18
N LEU A 383 -48.77 26.18 10.59
CA LEU A 383 -47.36 25.86 10.33
C LEU A 383 -46.92 24.57 11.03
N ALA A 384 -47.35 24.34 12.27
CA ALA A 384 -47.04 23.11 13.00
C ALA A 384 -47.68 21.88 12.32
N CYS A 385 -48.94 21.99 11.89
CA CYS A 385 -49.65 20.93 11.20
C CYS A 385 -49.05 20.66 9.81
N GLY A 386 -48.80 21.72 9.02
CA GLY A 386 -48.15 21.61 7.72
C GLY A 386 -46.74 21.02 7.82
N GLY A 387 -45.95 21.45 8.80
CA GLY A 387 -44.62 20.92 9.07
C GLY A 387 -44.64 19.45 9.49
N TYR A 388 -45.60 19.04 10.31
CA TYR A 388 -45.79 17.63 10.69
C TYR A 388 -46.09 16.75 9.47
N VAL A 389 -46.98 17.19 8.57
CA VAL A 389 -47.34 16.44 7.35
C VAL A 389 -46.15 16.35 6.41
N LEU A 390 -45.46 17.46 6.14
CA LEU A 390 -44.26 17.48 5.29
C LEU A 390 -43.16 16.56 5.83
N LEU A 391 -42.89 16.64 7.14
CA LEU A 391 -41.89 15.79 7.78
C LEU A 391 -42.29 14.32 7.74
N SER A 392 -43.57 14.01 7.93
CA SER A 392 -44.09 12.64 7.81
C SER A 392 -43.88 12.07 6.41
N VAL A 393 -44.17 12.84 5.36
CA VAL A 393 -43.97 12.41 3.97
C VAL A 393 -42.50 12.12 3.67
N VAL A 394 -41.58 12.98 4.13
CA VAL A 394 -40.13 12.75 3.95
C VAL A 394 -39.65 11.51 4.69
N LEU A 395 -40.04 11.34 5.96
CA LEU A 395 -39.64 10.18 6.76
C LEU A 395 -40.19 8.87 6.19
N ILE A 396 -41.43 8.87 5.71
CA ILE A 396 -42.01 7.71 5.04
C ILE A 396 -41.24 7.40 3.76
N ASN A 397 -40.96 8.41 2.93
CA ASN A 397 -40.20 8.23 1.69
C ASN A 397 -38.80 7.65 1.94
N GLU A 398 -38.04 8.20 2.90
CA GLU A 398 -36.69 7.70 3.23
C GLU A 398 -36.70 6.33 3.93
N ALA A 399 -37.75 6.02 4.69
CA ALA A 399 -37.94 4.68 5.26
C ALA A 399 -38.13 3.61 4.17
N PHE A 400 -38.69 3.96 3.01
CA PHE A 400 -38.83 3.04 1.89
C PHE A 400 -37.50 2.73 1.18
N TYR A 401 -36.53 3.65 1.16
CA TYR A 401 -35.29 3.48 0.39
C TYR A 401 -34.07 3.03 1.22
N SER A 402 -33.99 3.45 2.49
CA SER A 402 -32.67 3.63 3.11
C SER A 402 -32.46 2.83 4.41
N SER A 403 -33.43 2.78 5.33
CA SER A 403 -33.28 2.01 6.61
C SER A 403 -34.53 1.98 7.51
N ASP A 404 -34.63 0.95 8.37
CA ASP A 404 -35.65 0.80 9.43
C ASP A 404 -35.62 1.91 10.51
N LEU A 405 -34.50 2.64 10.64
CA LEU A 405 -34.35 3.75 11.59
C LEU A 405 -35.36 4.88 11.30
N TYR A 406 -35.63 5.17 10.02
CA TYR A 406 -36.59 6.20 9.63
C TYR A 406 -38.03 5.80 9.94
N LEU A 407 -38.34 4.50 9.88
CA LEU A 407 -39.64 3.96 10.31
C LEU A 407 -39.84 4.14 11.82
N LEU A 408 -38.82 3.83 12.63
CA LEU A 408 -38.84 4.06 14.07
C LEU A 408 -39.02 5.55 14.40
N LEU A 409 -38.31 6.43 13.68
CA LEU A 409 -38.40 7.88 13.87
C LEU A 409 -39.79 8.41 13.48
N TYR A 410 -40.40 7.88 12.42
CA TYR A 410 -41.77 8.20 12.03
C TYR A 410 -42.79 7.76 13.10
N LEU A 411 -42.62 6.56 13.68
CA LEU A 411 -43.50 6.07 14.73
C LEU A 411 -43.41 6.94 15.99
N LEU A 412 -42.19 7.33 16.39
CA LEU A 412 -41.96 8.24 17.51
C LEU A 412 -42.55 9.63 17.25
N LEU A 413 -42.40 10.17 16.03
CA LEU A 413 -42.98 11.45 15.62
C LEU A 413 -44.52 11.40 15.70
N SER A 414 -45.13 10.31 15.21
CA SER A 414 -46.57 10.11 15.23
C SER A 414 -47.11 9.97 16.66
N ALA A 415 -46.40 9.23 17.53
CA ALA A 415 -46.75 9.12 18.94
C ALA A 415 -46.66 10.47 19.67
N ALA A 416 -45.61 11.26 19.41
CA ALA A 416 -45.47 12.61 19.96
C ALA A 416 -46.59 13.55 19.48
N GLY A 417 -46.96 13.47 18.19
CA GLY A 417 -48.10 14.21 17.63
C GLY A 417 -49.42 13.86 18.31
N ALA A 418 -49.70 12.57 18.50
CA ALA A 418 -50.90 12.10 19.20
C ALA A 418 -50.94 12.60 20.66
N LEU A 419 -49.83 12.54 21.39
CA LEU A 419 -49.74 13.06 22.76
C LEU A 419 -49.99 14.57 22.83
N LEU A 420 -49.47 15.34 21.88
CA LEU A 420 -49.73 16.78 21.78
C LEU A 420 -51.22 17.05 21.54
N LEU A 421 -51.86 16.33 20.61
CA LEU A 421 -53.30 16.45 20.34
C LEU A 421 -54.14 16.11 21.57
N CYS A 422 -53.82 15.03 22.28
CA CYS A 422 -54.49 14.70 23.55
C CYS A 422 -54.35 15.83 24.57
N ARG A 423 -53.15 16.43 24.67
CA ARG A 423 -52.91 17.54 25.59
C ARG A 423 -53.71 18.80 25.21
N TYR A 424 -53.80 19.11 23.92
CA TYR A 424 -54.63 20.22 23.41
C TYR A 424 -56.12 19.95 23.61
N ALA A 425 -56.60 18.72 23.39
CA ALA A 425 -57.99 18.33 23.61
C ALA A 425 -58.40 18.50 25.09
N VAL A 426 -57.55 18.04 26.03
CA VAL A 426 -57.77 18.25 27.47
C VAL A 426 -57.74 19.74 27.82
N GLY A 427 -56.83 20.51 27.21
CA GLY A 427 -56.78 21.97 27.39
C GLY A 427 -58.06 22.66 26.91
N PHE A 428 -58.57 22.27 25.75
CA PHE A 428 -59.80 22.83 25.18
C PHE A 428 -61.04 22.47 25.99
N ASP A 429 -61.13 21.24 26.50
CA ASP A 429 -62.23 20.83 27.38
C ASP A 429 -62.22 21.62 28.70
N ARG A 430 -61.04 21.87 29.28
CA ARG A 430 -60.88 22.73 30.46
C ARG A 430 -61.34 24.17 30.18
N LEU A 431 -60.95 24.73 29.04
CA LEU A 431 -61.38 26.07 28.63
C LEU A 431 -62.88 26.13 28.39
N ARG A 432 -63.47 25.12 27.74
CA ARG A 432 -64.92 25.03 27.48
C ARG A 432 -65.70 24.95 28.79
N ARG A 433 -65.27 24.11 29.73
CA ARG A 433 -65.89 24.00 31.06
C ARG A 433 -65.76 25.30 31.85
N GLY A 434 -64.61 25.97 31.77
CA GLY A 434 -64.40 27.29 32.38
C GLY A 434 -65.33 28.35 31.79
N ALA A 435 -65.46 28.40 30.46
CA ALA A 435 -66.38 29.31 29.77
C ALA A 435 -67.86 29.01 30.08
N GLN A 436 -68.24 27.74 30.22
CA GLN A 436 -69.60 27.34 30.60
C GLN A 436 -69.94 27.74 32.05
N LYS A 437 -68.99 27.62 32.98
CA LYS A 437 -69.16 28.11 34.35
C LYS A 437 -69.36 29.63 34.39
N LEU A 438 -68.51 30.37 33.66
CA LEU A 438 -68.64 31.82 33.51
C LEU A 438 -69.96 32.26 32.88
N ALA A 439 -70.48 31.51 31.88
CA ALA A 439 -71.77 31.79 31.27
C ALA A 439 -72.97 31.40 32.16
N GLY A 440 -72.78 30.44 33.07
CA GLY A 440 -73.78 30.01 34.06
C GLY A 440 -73.84 30.89 35.31
N GLY A 441 -72.92 31.86 35.46
CA GLY A 441 -72.88 32.80 36.57
C GLY A 441 -72.18 32.30 37.85
N GLU A 442 -71.39 31.22 37.76
CA GLU A 442 -70.50 30.74 38.83
C GLU A 442 -69.09 31.36 38.79
#